data_AF-A0A1G7Q8P8-F1
#
_entry.id   AF-A0A1G7Q8P8-F1
#
_cell.length_a   1.000
_cell.length_b   1.000
_cell.length_c   1.000
_cell.angle_alpha   90.00
_cell.angle_beta   90.00
_cell.angle_gamma   90.00
#
_symmetry.space_group_name_H-M   'P 1'
#
loop_
_entity.id
_entity.type
_entity.pdbx_description
1 polymer ?
#
loop_
_entity_poly.entity_id
_entity_poly.type
_entity_poly.pdbx_seq_one_letter_code
_entity_poly.pdbx_strand_id
1 'polypeptide(L)'
;MAKKIVGGEIDFNANSNSEKLKALQAAIGKLEKDFGKNTVMRMGDNNVEQVEVIPTGSIGLNAALGVGGYPKGRIIEIYGPESSGKTTLAIHAIAEAQKAGGIAAFIDAEHAFDRFYAKKLGVDVDNLWISQPDNGEQALEIADQLIRSSAIDIIVIDSVAALTPKAEIEGDMGDNRVGLQARLMSQALRKLTATISKTNTTCIFINQLREKIGVMFGNPETTTGGNALKFYASVRIDIRRVTSIKDGDEVVGNQVRVKIVKNKVAPPFRKTEFEITFGEGISKAGEIVDLGVEYGIIKKSGSWYSYQDNKLAQGRDATKKLMIDNPELAEDIEKQIAAKLKNGDMDEVELNDDDKIEVKEQEIAPEE
;
A
#
# COMPACT_ATOMS: atom_id res chain seq x y z
N MET A 1 -35.98 71.57 -29.35
CA MET A 1 -36.22 70.19 -28.86
C MET A 1 -34.97 69.38 -29.09
N ALA A 2 -34.27 69.01 -28.01
CA ALA A 2 -33.27 67.95 -27.88
C ALA A 2 -32.30 68.32 -26.74
N LYS A 3 -32.27 67.52 -25.68
CA LYS A 3 -31.03 67.24 -24.94
C LYS A 3 -31.19 65.93 -24.15
N LYS A 4 -30.30 65.00 -24.50
CA LYS A 4 -29.98 63.72 -23.83
C LYS A 4 -29.77 63.95 -22.32
N ILE A 5 -30.27 63.03 -21.51
CA ILE A 5 -29.88 62.86 -20.11
C ILE A 5 -28.81 61.76 -20.05
N VAL A 6 -27.74 62.04 -19.33
CA VAL A 6 -26.60 61.17 -19.02
C VAL A 6 -26.63 60.88 -17.53
N GLY A 7 -26.28 59.64 -17.14
CA GLY A 7 -25.44 59.39 -15.97
C GLY A 7 -26.14 58.82 -14.73
N GLY A 8 -25.76 57.59 -14.37
CA GLY A 8 -26.10 56.96 -13.10
C GLY A 8 -25.89 55.45 -13.09
N GLU A 9 -24.67 54.98 -13.37
CA GLU A 9 -24.26 53.60 -13.03
C GLU A 9 -24.14 53.49 -11.50
N ILE A 10 -24.78 52.47 -10.92
CA ILE A 10 -24.54 52.05 -9.53
C ILE A 10 -23.87 50.68 -9.59
N ASP A 11 -22.58 50.66 -9.30
CA ASP A 11 -21.73 49.47 -9.30
C ASP A 11 -21.83 48.76 -7.93
N PHE A 12 -22.65 47.70 -7.85
CA PHE A 12 -23.03 47.04 -6.58
C PHE A 12 -22.20 45.78 -6.22
N ASN A 13 -21.22 45.37 -7.03
CA ASN A 13 -20.61 44.04 -6.88
C ASN A 13 -19.24 43.98 -6.17
N ALA A 14 -18.56 45.11 -5.93
CA ALA A 14 -17.23 45.10 -5.30
C ALA A 14 -17.25 45.10 -3.76
N ASN A 15 -18.20 45.83 -3.13
CA ASN A 15 -18.21 46.02 -1.67
C ASN A 15 -18.72 44.81 -0.87
N SER A 16 -19.68 44.05 -1.41
CA SER A 16 -20.27 42.90 -0.70
C SER A 16 -19.28 41.74 -0.54
N ASN A 17 -18.35 41.58 -1.49
CA ASN A 17 -17.26 40.61 -1.40
C ASN A 17 -16.23 41.00 -0.34
N SER A 18 -15.95 42.31 -0.18
CA SER A 18 -15.00 42.82 0.82
C SER A 18 -15.49 42.58 2.25
N GLU A 19 -16.77 42.82 2.53
CA GLU A 19 -17.35 42.56 3.85
C GLU A 19 -17.42 41.06 4.19
N LYS A 20 -17.79 40.22 3.22
CA LYS A 20 -17.76 38.75 3.37
C LYS A 20 -16.34 38.23 3.64
N LEU A 21 -15.33 38.77 2.96
CA LEU A 21 -13.93 38.40 3.18
C LEU A 21 -13.43 38.83 4.56
N LYS A 22 -13.80 40.03 5.03
CA LYS A 22 -13.46 40.49 6.39
C LYS A 22 -14.11 39.62 7.47
N ALA A 23 -15.40 39.28 7.31
CA ALA A 23 -16.09 38.39 8.23
C ALA A 23 -15.46 36.98 8.26
N LEU A 24 -15.08 36.47 7.09
CA LEU A 24 -14.36 35.20 6.96
C LEU A 24 -13.00 35.24 7.63
N GLN A 25 -12.21 36.30 7.42
CA GLN A 25 -10.89 36.47 8.05
C GLN A 25 -11.00 36.59 9.58
N ALA A 26 -12.00 37.30 10.09
CA ALA A 26 -12.24 37.39 11.53
C ALA A 26 -12.64 36.02 12.13
N ALA A 27 -13.46 35.25 11.41
CA ALA A 27 -13.81 33.88 11.80
C ALA A 27 -12.59 32.96 11.78
N ILE A 28 -11.76 33.01 10.73
CA ILE A 28 -10.50 32.24 10.64
C ILE A 28 -9.56 32.62 11.79
N GLY A 29 -9.34 33.91 12.05
CA GLY A 29 -8.47 34.36 13.14
C GLY A 29 -8.97 33.92 14.53
N LYS A 30 -10.30 33.86 14.73
CA LYS A 30 -10.88 33.29 15.96
C LYS A 30 -10.62 31.78 16.04
N LEU A 31 -10.85 31.05 14.94
CA LEU A 31 -10.60 29.61 14.88
C LEU A 31 -9.11 29.28 15.11
N GLU A 32 -8.18 30.06 14.58
CA GLU A 32 -6.74 29.86 14.80
C GLU A 32 -6.33 30.13 16.26
N LYS A 33 -7.00 31.08 16.92
CA LYS A 33 -6.77 31.35 18.35
C LYS A 33 -7.31 30.22 19.23
N ASP A 34 -8.48 29.68 18.89
CA ASP A 34 -9.17 28.67 19.69
C ASP A 34 -8.60 27.25 19.47
N PHE A 35 -8.14 26.94 18.26
CA PHE A 35 -7.75 25.57 17.84
C PHE A 35 -6.32 25.43 17.31
N GLY A 36 -5.58 26.54 17.20
CA GLY A 36 -4.19 26.57 16.70
C GLY A 36 -4.09 27.01 15.24
N LYS A 37 -2.88 27.45 14.86
CA LYS A 37 -2.56 27.86 13.47
C LYS A 37 -2.84 26.72 12.49
N ASN A 38 -3.19 27.06 11.24
CA ASN A 38 -3.49 26.09 10.16
C ASN A 38 -4.76 25.24 10.36
N THR A 39 -5.64 25.62 11.28
CA THR A 39 -6.95 24.94 11.47
C THR A 39 -7.86 25.11 10.25
N VAL A 40 -7.81 26.26 9.58
CA VAL A 40 -8.53 26.54 8.35
C VAL A 40 -7.58 27.18 7.37
N MET A 41 -7.36 26.53 6.23
CA MET A 41 -6.45 26.99 5.18
C MET A 41 -7.18 27.06 3.83
N ARG A 42 -6.71 27.96 2.96
CA ARG A 42 -7.20 28.02 1.59
C ARG A 42 -6.44 27.00 0.75
N MET A 43 -7.17 26.09 0.10
CA MET A 43 -6.58 24.97 -0.65
C MET A 43 -5.64 25.40 -1.80
N GLY A 44 -5.85 26.60 -2.37
CA GLY A 44 -5.03 27.12 -3.47
C GLY A 44 -3.77 27.90 -3.05
N ASP A 45 -3.58 28.16 -1.75
CA ASP A 45 -2.42 28.91 -1.23
C ASP A 45 -1.25 27.98 -0.88
N ASN A 46 -1.49 26.66 -0.84
CA ASN A 46 -0.44 25.65 -0.80
C ASN A 46 -0.07 25.28 -2.25
N ASN A 47 1.21 25.36 -2.60
CA ASN A 47 1.74 24.58 -3.72
C ASN A 47 1.26 23.13 -3.52
N VAL A 48 0.81 22.47 -4.59
CA VAL A 48 0.41 21.05 -4.55
C VAL A 48 1.54 20.27 -3.90
N GLU A 49 1.43 19.98 -2.61
CA GLU A 49 2.45 19.22 -1.89
C GLU A 49 2.41 17.81 -2.49
N GLN A 50 3.52 17.42 -3.12
CA GLN A 50 3.72 16.03 -3.49
C GLN A 50 3.58 15.21 -2.22
N VAL A 51 2.65 14.24 -2.24
CA VAL A 51 2.45 13.34 -1.11
C VAL A 51 3.78 12.64 -0.82
N GLU A 52 4.35 12.87 0.35
CA GLU A 52 5.55 12.15 0.77
C GLU A 52 5.27 10.65 0.83
N VAL A 53 6.22 9.84 0.37
CA VAL A 53 6.05 8.39 0.27
C VAL A 53 7.25 7.63 0.83
N ILE A 54 7.00 6.40 1.27
CA ILE A 54 8.01 5.38 1.55
C ILE A 54 8.03 4.41 0.35
N PRO A 55 9.17 4.21 -0.33
CA PRO A 55 9.26 3.24 -1.42
C PRO A 55 8.82 1.84 -0.99
N THR A 56 8.25 1.06 -1.91
CA THR A 56 7.73 -0.27 -1.60
C THR A 56 8.75 -1.39 -1.67
N GLY A 57 9.94 -1.11 -2.20
CA GLY A 57 10.93 -2.13 -2.58
C GLY A 57 10.66 -2.79 -3.93
N SER A 58 9.52 -2.51 -4.58
CA SER A 58 9.20 -2.96 -5.95
C SER A 58 9.02 -1.77 -6.90
N ILE A 59 9.61 -1.87 -8.10
CA ILE A 59 9.50 -0.84 -9.14
C ILE A 59 8.06 -0.78 -9.65
N GLY A 60 7.49 -1.94 -9.98
CA GLY A 60 6.13 -2.05 -10.49
C GLY A 60 5.09 -1.59 -9.45
N LEU A 61 5.29 -1.91 -8.18
CA LEU A 61 4.35 -1.52 -7.12
C LEU A 61 4.40 -0.02 -6.82
N ASN A 62 5.58 0.59 -6.81
CA ASN A 62 5.73 2.04 -6.71
C ASN A 62 4.93 2.74 -7.83
N ALA A 63 5.02 2.21 -9.04
CA ALA A 63 4.35 2.74 -10.21
C ALA A 63 2.82 2.52 -10.16
N ALA A 64 2.37 1.31 -9.77
CA ALA A 64 0.96 0.98 -9.60
C ALA A 64 0.29 1.84 -8.51
N LEU A 65 1.01 2.24 -7.46
CA LEU A 65 0.53 3.17 -6.45
C LEU A 65 0.35 4.60 -6.98
N GLY A 66 0.99 4.95 -8.10
CA GLY A 66 0.86 6.23 -8.81
C GLY A 66 1.58 7.41 -8.16
N VAL A 67 1.85 7.35 -6.86
CA VAL A 67 2.64 8.35 -6.11
C VAL A 67 4.08 7.91 -5.84
N GLY A 68 4.48 6.72 -6.30
CA GLY A 68 5.85 6.22 -6.16
C GLY A 68 6.15 5.44 -4.88
N GLY A 69 5.15 5.19 -4.02
CA GLY A 69 5.33 4.42 -2.79
C GLY A 69 4.12 4.50 -1.85
N TYR A 70 4.29 4.02 -0.62
CA TYR A 70 3.29 4.11 0.45
C TYR A 70 3.18 5.55 0.96
N PRO A 71 2.00 6.19 0.92
CA PRO A 71 1.86 7.57 1.34
C PRO A 71 2.03 7.74 2.85
N LYS A 72 2.91 8.65 3.26
CA LYS A 72 3.14 9.03 4.66
C LYS A 72 1.89 9.63 5.30
N GLY A 73 1.77 9.44 6.61
CA GLY A 73 0.62 9.92 7.39
C GLY A 73 -0.71 9.27 7.02
N ARG A 74 -0.68 8.07 6.43
CA ARG A 74 -1.88 7.33 5.99
C ARG A 74 -1.92 5.92 6.54
N ILE A 75 -3.12 5.35 6.52
CA ILE A 75 -3.39 3.94 6.78
C ILE A 75 -3.38 3.18 5.45
N ILE A 76 -2.63 2.10 5.39
CA ILE A 76 -2.54 1.16 4.27
C ILE A 76 -3.04 -0.20 4.76
N GLU A 77 -3.85 -0.89 3.98
CA GLU A 77 -4.21 -2.30 4.23
C GLU A 77 -3.59 -3.17 3.14
N ILE A 78 -2.80 -4.17 3.53
CA ILE A 78 -2.29 -5.23 2.66
C ILE A 78 -3.01 -6.52 3.02
N TYR A 79 -3.75 -7.09 2.09
CA TYR A 79 -4.54 -8.29 2.34
C TYR A 79 -4.43 -9.29 1.18
N GLY A 80 -4.78 -10.54 1.47
CA GLY A 80 -4.69 -11.63 0.50
C GLY A 80 -4.60 -13.00 1.17
N PRO A 81 -4.55 -14.08 0.36
CA PRO A 81 -4.45 -15.45 0.85
C PRO A 81 -3.21 -15.67 1.73
N GLU A 82 -3.20 -16.76 2.49
CA GLU A 82 -1.99 -17.21 3.19
C GLU A 82 -0.83 -17.43 2.21
N SER A 83 0.40 -17.20 2.67
CA SER A 83 1.61 -17.35 1.87
C SER A 83 1.65 -16.53 0.56
N SER A 84 0.81 -15.50 0.41
CA SER A 84 0.80 -14.65 -0.78
C SER A 84 1.91 -13.59 -0.79
N GLY A 85 2.63 -13.39 0.32
CA GLY A 85 3.72 -12.40 0.43
C GLY A 85 3.36 -11.11 1.16
N LYS A 86 2.22 -11.05 1.88
CA LYS A 86 1.78 -9.87 2.65
C LYS A 86 2.86 -9.34 3.60
N THR A 87 3.38 -10.20 4.47
CA THR A 87 4.42 -9.86 5.44
C THR A 87 5.73 -9.50 4.74
N THR A 88 6.07 -10.17 3.63
CA THR A 88 7.23 -9.80 2.80
C THR A 88 7.13 -8.37 2.27
N LEU A 89 5.98 -7.95 1.74
CA LEU A 89 5.78 -6.56 1.31
C LEU A 89 5.95 -5.56 2.47
N ALA A 90 5.38 -5.87 3.64
CA ALA A 90 5.50 -5.00 4.80
C ALA A 90 6.94 -4.92 5.34
N ILE A 91 7.69 -6.02 5.30
CA ILE A 91 9.11 -6.05 5.66
C ILE A 91 9.94 -5.21 4.69
N HIS A 92 9.67 -5.27 3.37
CA HIS A 92 10.31 -4.37 2.41
C HIS A 92 9.98 -2.90 2.67
N ALA A 93 8.72 -2.59 3.04
CA ALA A 93 8.33 -1.23 3.43
C ALA A 93 9.16 -0.72 4.64
N ILE A 94 9.38 -1.58 5.63
CA ILE A 94 10.24 -1.29 6.79
C ILE A 94 11.68 -1.07 6.36
N ALA A 95 12.24 -1.96 5.54
CA ALA A 95 13.61 -1.85 5.06
C ALA A 95 13.83 -0.53 4.30
N GLU A 96 12.91 -0.13 3.42
CA GLU A 96 12.98 1.13 2.69
C GLU A 96 12.85 2.36 3.61
N ALA A 97 11.98 2.31 4.63
CA ALA A 97 11.88 3.37 5.62
C ALA A 97 13.18 3.54 6.42
N GLN A 98 13.78 2.43 6.88
CA GLN A 98 15.04 2.45 7.63
C GLN A 98 16.21 2.90 6.77
N LYS A 99 16.29 2.49 5.49
CA LYS A 99 17.29 2.99 4.53
C LYS A 99 17.24 4.51 4.37
N ALA A 100 16.05 5.10 4.46
CA ALA A 100 15.87 6.55 4.45
C ALA A 100 16.18 7.23 5.81
N GLY A 101 16.67 6.48 6.80
CA GLY A 101 16.98 6.97 8.14
C GLY A 101 15.77 7.05 9.08
N GLY A 102 14.61 6.52 8.67
CA GLY A 102 13.39 6.53 9.46
C GLY A 102 13.35 5.43 10.52
N ILE A 103 12.49 5.62 11.53
CA ILE A 103 12.30 4.65 12.62
C ILE A 103 11.07 3.78 12.32
N ALA A 104 11.25 2.46 12.42
CA ALA A 104 10.21 1.48 12.15
C ALA A 104 9.76 0.75 13.43
N ALA A 105 8.47 0.41 13.47
CA ALA A 105 7.90 -0.46 14.49
C ALA A 105 7.08 -1.61 13.87
N PHE A 106 7.04 -2.75 14.54
CA PHE A 106 6.29 -3.93 14.15
C PHE A 106 5.48 -4.48 15.33
N ILE A 107 4.17 -4.59 15.16
CA ILE A 107 3.25 -5.21 16.11
C ILE A 107 2.93 -6.61 15.61
N ASP A 108 3.61 -7.60 16.18
CA ASP A 108 3.51 -9.02 15.84
C ASP A 108 2.42 -9.69 16.69
N ALA A 109 1.17 -9.49 16.30
CA ALA A 109 0.02 -10.14 16.92
C ALA A 109 -0.12 -11.62 16.52
N GLU A 110 0.46 -12.04 15.38
CA GLU A 110 0.50 -13.45 14.98
C GLU A 110 1.62 -14.26 15.67
N HIS A 111 2.53 -13.60 16.41
CA HIS A 111 3.71 -14.21 17.02
C HIS A 111 4.59 -15.00 16.02
N ALA A 112 4.63 -14.55 14.77
CA ALA A 112 5.22 -15.26 13.65
C ALA A 112 6.37 -14.49 12.97
N PHE A 113 6.82 -13.37 13.54
CA PHE A 113 7.86 -12.55 12.94
C PHE A 113 9.24 -13.23 12.90
N ASP A 114 9.76 -13.49 11.70
CA ASP A 114 11.09 -14.03 11.48
C ASP A 114 12.14 -12.91 11.32
N ARG A 115 12.95 -12.71 12.37
CA ARG A 115 14.04 -11.72 12.38
C ARG A 115 15.16 -12.05 11.39
N PHE A 116 15.46 -13.32 11.15
CA PHE A 116 16.52 -13.71 10.22
C PHE A 116 16.11 -13.42 8.78
N TYR A 117 14.86 -13.74 8.44
CA TYR A 117 14.30 -13.39 7.14
C TYR A 117 14.26 -11.87 6.96
N ALA A 118 13.76 -11.11 7.95
CA ALA A 118 13.74 -9.65 7.87
C ALA A 118 15.12 -9.04 7.64
N LYS A 119 16.15 -9.55 8.34
CA LYS A 119 17.54 -9.10 8.14
C LYS A 119 18.05 -9.37 6.72
N LYS A 120 17.72 -10.51 6.12
CA LYS A 120 18.06 -10.81 4.72
C LYS A 120 17.37 -9.85 3.74
N LEU A 121 16.16 -9.40 4.06
CA LEU A 121 15.43 -8.40 3.27
C LEU A 121 15.94 -6.96 3.46
N GLY A 122 16.99 -6.76 4.26
CA GLY A 122 17.63 -5.47 4.47
C GLY A 122 17.02 -4.66 5.62
N VAL A 123 16.23 -5.27 6.50
CA VAL A 123 15.78 -4.64 7.74
C VAL A 123 16.95 -4.58 8.73
N ASP A 124 17.15 -3.40 9.31
CA ASP A 124 17.99 -3.24 10.48
C ASP A 124 17.22 -3.72 11.72
N VAL A 125 17.38 -5.01 12.01
CA VAL A 125 16.69 -5.70 13.10
C VAL A 125 17.13 -5.25 14.48
N ASP A 126 18.34 -4.68 14.61
CA ASP A 126 18.86 -4.21 15.90
C ASP A 126 18.17 -2.90 16.32
N ASN A 127 17.73 -2.11 15.33
CA ASN A 127 17.00 -0.85 15.51
C ASN A 127 15.50 -0.94 15.19
N LEU A 128 14.96 -2.15 14.99
CA LEU A 128 13.53 -2.36 14.78
C LEU A 128 12.80 -2.50 16.12
N TRP A 129 11.82 -1.63 16.37
CA TRP A 129 10.95 -1.75 17.54
C TRP A 129 9.92 -2.84 17.31
N ILE A 130 9.88 -3.87 18.16
CA ILE A 130 8.91 -4.96 18.05
C ILE A 130 8.08 -5.09 19.32
N SER A 131 6.78 -5.35 19.16
CA SER A 131 5.86 -5.68 20.24
C SER A 131 5.10 -6.95 19.90
N GLN A 132 4.98 -7.85 20.87
CA GLN A 132 4.18 -9.07 20.81
C GLN A 132 3.06 -8.98 21.85
N PRO A 133 1.91 -8.40 21.51
CA PRO A 133 0.83 -8.13 22.44
C PRO A 133 0.02 -9.38 22.77
N ASP A 134 -0.57 -9.41 23.97
CA ASP A 134 -1.45 -10.45 24.49
C ASP A 134 -2.88 -10.37 23.91
N ASN A 135 -3.33 -9.18 23.49
CA ASN A 135 -4.67 -8.94 22.95
C ASN A 135 -4.74 -7.74 22.00
N GLY A 136 -5.85 -7.64 21.27
CA GLY A 136 -6.09 -6.60 20.27
C GLY A 136 -6.14 -5.18 20.84
N GLU A 137 -6.72 -4.97 22.03
CA GLU A 137 -6.73 -3.66 22.68
C GLU A 137 -5.32 -3.18 23.00
N GLN A 138 -4.50 -4.05 23.58
CA GLN A 138 -3.10 -3.75 23.93
C GLN A 138 -2.29 -3.45 22.67
N ALA A 139 -2.43 -4.27 21.62
CA ALA A 139 -1.77 -4.06 20.33
C ALA A 139 -2.04 -2.66 19.76
N LEU A 140 -3.31 -2.26 19.73
CA LEU A 140 -3.75 -0.99 19.17
C LEU A 140 -3.36 0.20 20.07
N GLU A 141 -3.37 0.04 21.39
CA GLU A 141 -2.93 1.09 22.32
C GLU A 141 -1.40 1.30 22.23
N ILE A 142 -0.60 0.24 22.11
CA ILE A 142 0.84 0.32 21.87
C ILE A 142 1.11 1.06 20.56
N ALA A 143 0.46 0.66 19.47
CA ALA A 143 0.61 1.33 18.18
C ALA A 143 0.29 2.82 18.27
N ASP A 144 -0.81 3.16 18.94
CA ASP A 144 -1.29 4.53 19.12
C ASP A 144 -0.34 5.39 19.99
N GLN A 145 0.28 4.82 21.03
CA GLN A 145 1.31 5.49 21.83
C GLN A 145 2.59 5.73 21.02
N LEU A 146 3.04 4.73 20.26
CA LEU A 146 4.21 4.83 19.39
C LEU A 146 4.00 5.91 18.32
N ILE A 147 2.84 5.94 17.65
CA ILE A 147 2.51 6.96 16.66
C ILE A 147 2.48 8.35 17.31
N ARG A 148 1.84 8.50 18.49
CA ARG A 148 1.78 9.79 19.22
C ARG A 148 3.12 10.36 19.61
N SER A 149 4.17 9.54 19.71
CA SER A 149 5.52 10.02 20.01
C SER A 149 6.10 10.90 18.89
N SER A 150 5.51 10.85 17.69
CA SER A 150 6.03 11.48 16.47
C SER A 150 7.42 11.01 16.05
N ALA A 151 7.93 9.94 16.66
CA ALA A 151 9.25 9.39 16.36
C ALA A 151 9.20 8.27 15.29
N ILE A 152 8.05 7.63 15.09
CA ILE A 152 7.90 6.49 14.18
C ILE A 152 7.50 6.96 12.79
N ASP A 153 8.29 6.61 11.77
CA ASP A 153 7.99 6.86 10.35
C ASP A 153 7.06 5.80 9.76
N ILE A 154 7.22 4.54 10.18
CA ILE A 154 6.40 3.42 9.72
C ILE A 154 6.08 2.45 10.86
N ILE A 155 4.84 2.00 10.91
CA ILE A 155 4.40 0.93 11.82
C ILE A 155 3.60 -0.11 11.05
N VAL A 156 3.95 -1.39 11.24
CA VAL A 156 3.24 -2.54 10.68
C VAL A 156 2.50 -3.26 11.79
N ILE A 157 1.24 -3.64 11.55
CA ILE A 157 0.44 -4.47 12.45
C ILE A 157 0.13 -5.79 11.72
N ASP A 158 0.74 -6.88 12.18
CA ASP A 158 0.62 -8.23 11.61
C ASP A 158 -0.01 -9.20 12.63
N SER A 159 -1.30 -9.52 12.56
CA SER A 159 -2.29 -9.07 11.59
C SER A 159 -3.60 -8.66 12.25
N VAL A 160 -4.48 -7.99 11.51
CA VAL A 160 -5.82 -7.63 11.97
C VAL A 160 -6.61 -8.84 12.45
N ALA A 161 -6.44 -9.99 11.80
CA ALA A 161 -7.14 -11.22 12.18
C ALA A 161 -6.76 -11.68 13.59
N ALA A 162 -5.51 -11.44 14.02
CA ALA A 162 -4.98 -11.79 15.33
C ALA A 162 -5.21 -10.71 16.41
N LEU A 163 -5.85 -9.58 16.08
CA LEU A 163 -6.25 -8.57 17.05
C LEU A 163 -7.49 -9.03 17.84
N THR A 164 -7.35 -10.13 18.58
CA THR A 164 -8.43 -10.76 19.34
C THR A 164 -8.74 -9.92 20.57
N PRO A 165 -10.00 -9.47 20.77
CA PRO A 165 -10.39 -8.70 21.94
C PRO A 165 -10.10 -9.46 23.23
N LYS A 166 -9.66 -8.77 24.29
CA LYS A 166 -9.37 -9.37 25.60
C LYS A 166 -10.52 -10.24 26.12
N ALA A 167 -11.76 -9.74 25.96
CA ALA A 167 -12.95 -10.46 26.37
C ALA A 167 -13.11 -11.80 25.63
N GLU A 168 -12.68 -11.91 24.39
CA GLU A 168 -12.75 -13.16 23.62
C GLU A 168 -11.69 -14.18 24.10
N ILE A 169 -10.50 -13.69 24.49
CA ILE A 169 -9.42 -14.53 25.02
C ILE A 169 -9.75 -15.08 26.42
N GLU A 170 -10.36 -14.27 27.28
CA GLU A 170 -10.76 -14.67 28.63
C GLU A 170 -12.08 -15.47 28.67
N GLY A 171 -12.80 -15.55 27.55
CA GLY A 171 -14.05 -16.29 27.42
C GLY A 171 -13.85 -17.77 27.17
N ASP A 172 -14.90 -18.55 27.38
CA ASP A 172 -14.89 -19.98 27.06
C ASP A 172 -15.05 -20.22 25.55
N MET A 173 -14.45 -21.29 25.03
CA MET A 173 -14.63 -21.69 23.64
C MET A 173 -16.11 -21.98 23.35
N GLY A 174 -16.69 -21.26 22.39
CA GLY A 174 -18.11 -21.35 22.03
C GLY A 174 -18.97 -20.20 22.55
N ASP A 175 -18.41 -19.30 23.37
CA ASP A 175 -19.08 -18.06 23.76
C ASP A 175 -19.44 -17.22 22.53
N ASN A 176 -20.72 -16.90 22.39
CA ASN A 176 -21.19 -16.10 21.27
C ASN A 176 -20.92 -14.61 21.49
N ARG A 177 -19.79 -14.10 20.97
CA ARG A 177 -19.40 -12.69 21.07
C ARG A 177 -19.26 -12.03 19.70
N VAL A 178 -20.38 -11.99 18.97
CA VAL A 178 -20.42 -11.46 17.59
C VAL A 178 -19.93 -10.01 17.51
N GLY A 179 -18.95 -9.77 16.64
CA GLY A 179 -18.57 -8.43 16.20
C GLY A 179 -17.74 -7.61 17.19
N LEU A 180 -17.20 -8.22 18.26
CA LEU A 180 -16.31 -7.52 19.19
C LEU A 180 -15.09 -6.93 18.47
N GLN A 181 -14.41 -7.72 17.66
CA GLN A 181 -13.24 -7.29 16.89
C GLN A 181 -13.58 -6.12 15.94
N ALA A 182 -14.73 -6.16 15.28
CA ALA A 182 -15.15 -5.07 14.38
C ALA A 182 -15.40 -3.76 15.14
N ARG A 183 -15.96 -3.83 16.36
CA ARG A 183 -16.17 -2.66 17.23
C ARG A 183 -14.84 -2.09 17.74
N LEU A 184 -13.92 -2.96 18.16
CA LEU A 184 -12.57 -2.59 18.57
C LEU A 184 -11.85 -1.83 17.45
N MET A 185 -11.81 -2.41 16.24
CA MET A 185 -11.20 -1.77 15.07
C MET A 185 -11.85 -0.42 14.74
N SER A 186 -13.18 -0.33 14.80
CA SER A 186 -13.90 0.93 14.54
C SER A 186 -13.52 2.04 15.53
N GLN A 187 -13.35 1.69 16.81
CA GLN A 187 -12.95 2.63 17.84
C GLN A 187 -11.49 3.04 17.70
N ALA A 188 -10.59 2.08 17.50
CA ALA A 188 -9.16 2.32 17.38
C ALA A 188 -8.83 3.16 16.14
N LEU A 189 -9.37 2.82 14.97
CA LEU A 189 -9.11 3.56 13.73
C LEU A 189 -9.61 5.01 13.81
N ARG A 190 -10.71 5.27 14.52
CA ARG A 190 -11.20 6.63 14.76
C ARG A 190 -10.20 7.48 15.56
N LYS A 191 -9.51 6.88 16.54
CA LYS A 191 -8.46 7.53 17.34
C LYS A 191 -7.16 7.69 16.55
N LEU A 192 -6.74 6.62 15.88
CA LEU A 192 -5.46 6.53 15.15
C LEU A 192 -5.39 7.46 13.95
N THR A 193 -6.45 7.58 13.15
CA THR A 193 -6.39 8.27 11.84
C THR A 193 -5.91 9.73 11.96
N ALA A 194 -6.39 10.46 12.96
CA ALA A 194 -5.99 11.84 13.17
C ALA A 194 -4.54 11.95 13.64
N THR A 195 -4.10 11.05 14.52
CA THR A 195 -2.71 11.02 15.02
C THR A 195 -1.74 10.66 13.90
N ILE A 196 -2.06 9.62 13.11
CA ILE A 196 -1.28 9.17 11.95
C ILE A 196 -1.04 10.33 10.98
N SER A 197 -2.09 11.07 10.63
CA SER A 197 -1.96 12.22 9.73
C SER A 197 -1.14 13.38 10.31
N LYS A 198 -1.17 13.60 11.63
CA LYS A 198 -0.42 14.70 12.28
C LYS A 198 1.07 14.40 12.46
N THR A 199 1.41 13.12 12.55
CA THR A 199 2.75 12.63 12.84
C THR A 199 3.48 12.13 11.59
N ASN A 200 2.80 12.14 10.44
CA ASN A 200 3.29 11.60 9.17
C ASN A 200 3.70 10.11 9.23
N THR A 201 3.30 9.37 10.26
CA THR A 201 3.56 7.93 10.36
C THR A 201 2.76 7.15 9.31
N THR A 202 3.42 6.28 8.55
CA THR A 202 2.76 5.31 7.67
C THR A 202 2.33 4.11 8.49
N CYS A 203 1.02 3.81 8.54
CA CYS A 203 0.49 2.67 9.30
C CYS A 203 0.00 1.58 8.36
N ILE A 204 0.68 0.44 8.32
CA ILE A 204 0.31 -0.72 7.50
C ILE A 204 -0.40 -1.75 8.38
N PHE A 205 -1.61 -2.14 7.99
CA PHE A 205 -2.30 -3.29 8.54
C PHE A 205 -2.18 -4.46 7.57
N ILE A 206 -1.67 -5.59 8.03
CA ILE A 206 -1.77 -6.86 7.32
C ILE A 206 -3.11 -7.50 7.68
N ASN A 207 -3.81 -8.04 6.67
CA ASN A 207 -5.09 -8.67 6.87
C ASN A 207 -5.23 -9.96 6.07
N GLN A 208 -6.11 -10.83 6.54
CA GLN A 208 -6.39 -12.11 5.90
C GLN A 208 -7.73 -12.06 5.17
N LEU A 209 -7.87 -12.92 4.17
CA LEU A 209 -9.16 -13.17 3.53
C LEU A 209 -9.97 -14.19 4.34
N ARG A 210 -11.28 -14.01 4.33
CA ARG A 210 -12.31 -14.91 4.85
C ARG A 210 -13.47 -14.93 3.85
N GLU A 211 -14.24 -16.00 3.85
CA GLU A 211 -15.46 -16.08 3.04
C GLU A 211 -16.69 -15.67 3.85
N LYS A 212 -17.58 -14.88 3.23
CA LYS A 212 -18.90 -14.61 3.79
C LYS A 212 -19.84 -15.76 3.48
N ILE A 213 -20.29 -16.42 4.53
CA ILE A 213 -21.32 -17.47 4.44
C ILE A 213 -22.63 -16.84 3.90
N GLY A 214 -23.25 -17.51 2.92
CA GLY A 214 -24.57 -17.14 2.40
C GLY A 214 -24.57 -16.18 1.19
N VAL A 215 -23.41 -15.87 0.62
CA VAL A 215 -23.33 -15.13 -0.65
C VAL A 215 -23.52 -16.10 -1.82
N MET A 216 -24.66 -16.02 -2.51
CA MET A 216 -24.97 -16.84 -3.69
C MET A 216 -24.53 -16.22 -5.02
N PHE A 217 -24.19 -14.92 -5.04
CA PHE A 217 -23.80 -14.18 -6.24
C PHE A 217 -22.74 -13.12 -5.91
N GLY A 218 -21.72 -12.96 -6.77
CA GLY A 218 -20.59 -12.06 -6.58
C GLY A 218 -19.42 -12.67 -5.78
N ASN A 219 -18.41 -11.85 -5.44
CA ASN A 219 -17.24 -12.30 -4.70
C ASN A 219 -17.57 -12.50 -3.20
N PRO A 220 -17.44 -13.73 -2.65
CA PRO A 220 -17.71 -14.00 -1.24
C PRO A 220 -16.58 -13.52 -0.30
N GLU A 221 -15.41 -13.16 -0.82
CA GLU A 221 -14.25 -12.79 -0.03
C GLU A 221 -14.44 -11.47 0.73
N THR A 222 -13.99 -11.46 1.98
CA THR A 222 -13.94 -10.27 2.83
C THR A 222 -12.69 -10.31 3.70
N THR A 223 -12.30 -9.14 4.21
CA THR A 223 -11.25 -9.03 5.22
C THR A 223 -11.80 -9.06 6.64
N THR A 224 -10.97 -9.47 7.60
CA THR A 224 -11.28 -9.53 9.04
C THR A 224 -11.30 -8.14 9.69
N GLY A 225 -11.87 -8.01 10.89
CA GLY A 225 -11.95 -6.72 11.60
C GLY A 225 -13.10 -5.80 11.16
N GLY A 226 -14.07 -6.32 10.41
CA GLY A 226 -15.25 -5.56 9.94
C GLY A 226 -14.93 -4.60 8.79
N ASN A 227 -15.80 -3.60 8.58
CA ASN A 227 -15.66 -2.68 7.44
C ASN A 227 -14.83 -1.41 7.74
N ALA A 228 -14.52 -1.13 9.01
CA ALA A 228 -13.89 0.13 9.39
C ALA A 228 -12.57 0.36 8.65
N LEU A 229 -11.67 -0.63 8.65
CA LEU A 229 -10.37 -0.53 7.97
C LEU A 229 -10.53 -0.24 6.48
N LYS A 230 -11.53 -0.84 5.82
CA LYS A 230 -11.82 -0.59 4.40
C LYS A 230 -12.13 0.89 4.11
N PHE A 231 -12.76 1.60 5.05
CA PHE A 231 -13.08 3.03 4.90
C PHE A 231 -11.90 3.95 5.27
N TYR A 232 -11.22 3.66 6.37
CA TYR A 232 -10.11 4.46 6.88
C TYR A 232 -8.83 4.32 6.07
N ALA A 233 -8.55 3.13 5.51
CA ALA A 233 -7.41 2.93 4.63
C ALA A 233 -7.45 3.90 3.44
N SER A 234 -6.33 4.58 3.19
CA SER A 234 -6.13 5.41 2.01
C SER A 234 -5.73 4.57 0.81
N VAL A 235 -4.97 3.51 1.06
CA VAL A 235 -4.56 2.53 0.05
C VAL A 235 -4.96 1.14 0.54
N ARG A 236 -5.54 0.32 -0.33
CA ARG A 236 -5.79 -1.10 -0.08
C ARG A 236 -5.16 -1.91 -1.20
N ILE A 237 -4.41 -2.92 -0.81
CA ILE A 237 -3.56 -3.73 -1.69
C ILE A 237 -4.00 -5.19 -1.55
N ASP A 238 -4.45 -5.78 -2.65
CA ASP A 238 -4.75 -7.21 -2.77
C ASP A 238 -3.54 -7.91 -3.39
N ILE A 239 -2.89 -8.80 -2.63
CA ILE A 239 -1.75 -9.58 -3.10
C ILE A 239 -2.12 -11.08 -3.18
N ARG A 240 -1.87 -11.67 -4.35
CA ARG A 240 -2.15 -13.08 -4.63
C ARG A 240 -0.97 -13.77 -5.28
N ARG A 241 -0.74 -15.03 -4.92
CA ARG A 241 0.15 -15.92 -5.67
C ARG A 241 -0.50 -16.27 -7.01
N VAL A 242 0.25 -16.12 -8.09
CA VAL A 242 -0.15 -16.49 -9.45
C VAL A 242 0.37 -17.89 -9.76
N THR A 243 1.68 -18.09 -9.66
CA THR A 243 2.35 -19.37 -9.92
C THR A 243 3.55 -19.55 -9.00
N SER A 244 3.99 -20.80 -8.85
CA SER A 244 5.24 -21.12 -8.16
C SER A 244 6.41 -21.04 -9.15
N ILE A 245 7.53 -20.50 -8.69
CA ILE A 245 8.81 -20.48 -9.41
C ILE A 245 9.60 -21.71 -8.98
N LYS A 246 10.08 -22.50 -9.94
CA LYS A 246 10.78 -23.76 -9.69
C LYS A 246 12.19 -23.73 -10.25
N ASP A 247 13.12 -24.35 -9.52
CA ASP A 247 14.44 -24.75 -10.01
C ASP A 247 14.52 -26.28 -9.96
N GLY A 248 14.43 -26.92 -11.13
CA GLY A 248 14.16 -28.36 -11.22
C GLY A 248 12.85 -28.74 -10.52
N ASP A 249 12.95 -29.58 -9.49
CA ASP A 249 11.80 -30.03 -8.68
C ASP A 249 11.54 -29.15 -7.45
N GLU A 250 12.47 -28.26 -7.09
CA GLU A 250 12.38 -27.42 -5.90
C GLU A 250 11.61 -26.13 -6.18
N VAL A 251 10.71 -25.74 -5.27
CA VAL A 251 10.00 -24.45 -5.35
C VAL A 251 10.85 -23.38 -4.67
N VAL A 252 11.39 -22.46 -5.46
CA VAL A 252 12.35 -21.43 -5.00
C VAL A 252 11.70 -20.05 -4.79
N GLY A 253 10.44 -19.89 -5.19
CA GLY A 253 9.71 -18.64 -4.99
C GLY A 253 8.30 -18.67 -5.57
N ASN A 254 7.67 -17.50 -5.62
CA ASN A 254 6.33 -17.31 -6.17
C ASN A 254 6.31 -16.10 -7.11
N GLN A 255 5.64 -16.25 -8.25
CA GLN A 255 5.14 -15.10 -9.00
C GLN A 255 3.90 -14.59 -8.26
N VAL A 256 3.88 -13.31 -7.92
CA VAL A 256 2.76 -12.68 -7.23
C VAL A 256 2.17 -11.55 -8.07
N ARG A 257 0.86 -11.38 -7.96
CA ARG A 257 0.12 -10.25 -8.52
C ARG A 257 -0.37 -9.37 -7.39
N VAL A 258 -0.13 -8.08 -7.52
CA VAL A 258 -0.58 -7.06 -6.59
C VAL A 258 -1.53 -6.11 -7.29
N LYS A 259 -2.73 -5.91 -6.74
CA LYS A 259 -3.77 -5.02 -7.26
C LYS A 259 -4.10 -3.93 -6.23
N ILE A 260 -4.12 -2.68 -6.68
CA ILE A 260 -4.48 -1.54 -5.83
C ILE A 260 -6.00 -1.37 -5.85
N VAL A 261 -6.73 -2.08 -4.98
CA VAL A 261 -8.20 -2.07 -4.98
C VAL A 261 -8.81 -0.79 -4.41
N LYS A 262 -8.01 0.04 -3.73
CA LYS A 262 -8.41 1.37 -3.27
C LYS A 262 -7.18 2.27 -3.27
N ASN A 263 -7.34 3.49 -3.77
CA ASN A 263 -6.31 4.51 -3.74
C ASN A 263 -6.97 5.90 -3.58
N LYS A 264 -6.61 6.64 -2.53
CA LYS A 264 -7.08 8.01 -2.27
C LYS A 264 -6.07 9.09 -2.69
N VAL A 265 -4.89 8.71 -3.17
CA VAL A 265 -3.80 9.65 -3.50
C VAL A 265 -3.43 9.61 -4.99
N ALA A 266 -3.89 8.60 -5.72
CA ALA A 266 -3.74 8.44 -7.16
C ALA A 266 -4.87 7.54 -7.70
N PRO A 267 -5.01 7.37 -9.03
CA PRO A 267 -5.99 6.45 -9.60
C PRO A 267 -5.87 5.02 -9.03
N PRO A 268 -6.99 4.38 -8.65
CA PRO A 268 -7.01 2.99 -8.19
C PRO A 268 -6.97 1.97 -9.36
N PHE A 269 -7.03 0.69 -9.00
CA PHE A 269 -7.19 -0.49 -9.87
C PHE A 269 -6.03 -0.88 -10.78
N ARG A 270 -4.93 -0.13 -10.73
CA ARG A 270 -3.65 -0.57 -11.29
C ARG A 270 -3.19 -1.87 -10.63
N LYS A 271 -2.49 -2.68 -11.42
CA LYS A 271 -1.89 -3.95 -10.99
C LYS A 271 -0.44 -4.04 -11.42
N THR A 272 0.32 -4.87 -10.75
CA THR A 272 1.68 -5.22 -11.13
C THR A 272 1.93 -6.68 -10.75
N GLU A 273 2.87 -7.32 -11.43
CA GLU A 273 3.34 -8.66 -11.10
C GLU A 273 4.85 -8.65 -10.92
N PHE A 274 5.32 -9.41 -9.94
CA PHE A 274 6.74 -9.55 -9.68
C PHE A 274 7.00 -10.86 -8.92
N GLU A 275 8.28 -11.25 -8.88
CA GLU A 275 8.71 -12.45 -8.18
C GLU A 275 9.02 -12.12 -6.71
N ILE A 276 8.61 -13.03 -5.83
CA ILE A 276 9.11 -13.14 -4.47
C ILE A 276 9.93 -14.43 -4.39
N THR A 277 11.25 -14.30 -4.28
CA THR A 277 12.18 -15.41 -4.08
C THR A 277 12.31 -15.71 -2.59
N PHE A 278 12.25 -16.99 -2.21
CA PHE A 278 12.34 -17.39 -0.80
C PHE A 278 13.73 -17.06 -0.25
N GLY A 279 13.77 -16.43 0.92
CA GLY A 279 15.02 -15.97 1.54
C GLY A 279 15.61 -14.66 0.99
N GLU A 280 15.15 -14.17 -0.17
CA GLU A 280 15.65 -12.95 -0.82
C GLU A 280 14.59 -11.84 -0.95
N GLY A 281 13.30 -12.19 -0.97
CA GLY A 281 12.19 -11.25 -1.07
C GLY A 281 11.88 -10.84 -2.50
N ILE A 282 11.45 -9.59 -2.69
CA ILE A 282 11.10 -9.04 -4.00
C ILE A 282 12.35 -8.98 -4.88
N SER A 283 12.27 -9.62 -6.05
CA SER A 283 13.34 -9.64 -7.03
C SER A 283 13.35 -8.38 -7.89
N LYS A 284 14.07 -7.33 -7.43
CA LYS A 284 14.23 -6.08 -8.20
C LYS A 284 14.85 -6.33 -9.59
N ALA A 285 15.85 -7.21 -9.66
CA ALA A 285 16.48 -7.59 -10.93
C ALA A 285 15.50 -8.29 -11.89
N GLY A 286 14.59 -9.11 -11.36
CA GLY A 286 13.51 -9.72 -12.14
C GLY A 286 12.56 -8.67 -12.70
N GLU A 287 12.13 -7.71 -11.87
CA GLU A 287 11.27 -6.61 -12.32
C GLU A 287 11.93 -5.76 -13.42
N ILE A 288 13.22 -5.44 -13.30
CA ILE A 288 13.95 -4.68 -14.34
C ILE A 288 13.92 -5.44 -15.68
N VAL A 289 14.13 -6.75 -15.65
CA VAL A 289 14.09 -7.56 -16.89
C VAL A 289 12.69 -7.60 -17.47
N ASP A 290 11.68 -7.86 -16.65
CA ASP A 290 10.30 -8.04 -17.12
C ASP A 290 9.71 -6.72 -17.63
N LEU A 291 9.78 -5.65 -16.84
CA LEU A 291 9.34 -4.31 -17.24
C LEU A 291 10.17 -3.78 -18.41
N GLY A 292 11.47 -4.09 -18.44
CA GLY A 292 12.35 -3.72 -19.54
C GLY A 292 11.88 -4.33 -20.86
N VAL A 293 11.43 -5.59 -20.86
CA VAL A 293 10.84 -6.24 -22.04
C VAL A 293 9.47 -5.66 -22.36
N GLU A 294 8.61 -5.50 -21.35
CA GLU A 294 7.25 -4.97 -21.49
C GLU A 294 7.25 -3.59 -22.17
N TYR A 295 8.15 -2.69 -21.75
CA TYR A 295 8.29 -1.34 -22.31
C TYR A 295 9.21 -1.25 -23.53
N GLY A 296 9.68 -2.39 -24.05
CA GLY A 296 10.51 -2.46 -25.25
C GLY A 296 11.92 -1.88 -25.10
N ILE A 297 12.39 -1.66 -23.86
CA ILE A 297 13.75 -1.22 -23.54
C ILE A 297 14.73 -2.37 -23.75
N ILE A 298 14.35 -3.57 -23.30
CA ILE A 298 15.04 -4.83 -23.56
C ILE A 298 14.32 -5.53 -24.71
N LYS A 299 15.04 -5.83 -25.79
CA LYS A 299 14.51 -6.58 -26.94
C LYS A 299 14.66 -8.07 -26.67
N LYS A 300 13.56 -8.82 -26.82
CA LYS A 300 13.55 -10.28 -26.76
C LYS A 300 13.40 -10.87 -28.17
N SER A 301 14.36 -11.69 -28.60
CA SER A 301 14.34 -12.42 -29.88
C SER A 301 14.51 -13.91 -29.64
N GLY A 302 13.39 -14.65 -29.62
CA GLY A 302 13.38 -16.04 -29.18
C GLY A 302 13.76 -16.14 -27.70
N SER A 303 14.85 -16.85 -27.42
CA SER A 303 15.42 -16.98 -26.06
C SER A 303 16.47 -15.91 -25.74
N TRP A 304 16.87 -15.05 -26.68
CA TRP A 304 17.91 -14.04 -26.46
C TRP A 304 17.34 -12.69 -26.02
N TYR A 305 17.98 -12.08 -25.04
CA TYR A 305 17.69 -10.73 -24.54
C TYR A 305 18.80 -9.78 -24.99
N SER A 306 18.45 -8.59 -25.45
CA SER A 306 19.38 -7.59 -25.98
C SER A 306 19.01 -6.18 -25.52
N TYR A 307 20.00 -5.32 -25.34
CA TYR A 307 19.84 -3.93 -24.92
C TYR A 307 20.77 -3.04 -25.74
N GLN A 308 20.24 -1.96 -26.33
CA GLN A 308 20.98 -1.05 -27.21
C GLN A 308 21.89 -1.77 -28.22
N ASP A 309 21.32 -2.79 -28.89
CA ASP A 309 21.96 -3.64 -29.89
C ASP A 309 23.08 -4.58 -29.40
N ASN A 310 23.39 -4.56 -28.10
CA ASN A 310 24.25 -5.54 -27.44
C ASN A 310 23.43 -6.74 -26.93
N LYS A 311 23.95 -7.95 -27.13
CA LYS A 311 23.36 -9.17 -26.54
C LYS A 311 23.66 -9.20 -25.04
N LEU A 312 22.61 -9.32 -24.22
CA LEU A 312 22.73 -9.45 -22.77
C LEU A 312 23.02 -10.90 -22.39
N ALA A 313 22.02 -11.77 -22.54
CA ALA A 313 22.12 -13.18 -22.21
C ALA A 313 21.05 -14.00 -22.94
N GLN A 314 21.20 -15.33 -22.89
CA GLN A 314 20.20 -16.28 -23.33
C GLN A 314 19.38 -16.75 -22.13
N GLY A 315 18.07 -16.56 -22.19
CA GLY A 315 17.16 -16.90 -21.10
C GLY A 315 16.96 -15.76 -20.10
N ARG A 316 15.83 -15.80 -19.41
CA ARG A 316 15.43 -14.77 -18.45
C ARG A 316 16.33 -14.77 -17.21
N ASP A 317 16.59 -15.94 -16.64
CA ASP A 317 17.36 -16.06 -15.39
C ASP A 317 18.84 -15.65 -15.57
N ALA A 318 19.43 -15.95 -16.72
CA ALA A 318 20.77 -15.48 -17.06
C ALA A 318 20.81 -13.94 -17.21
N THR A 319 19.74 -13.35 -17.76
CA THR A 319 19.62 -11.89 -17.88
C THR A 319 19.43 -11.25 -16.50
N LYS A 320 18.61 -11.83 -15.63
CA LYS A 320 18.44 -11.42 -14.23
C LYS A 320 19.76 -11.46 -13.48
N LYS A 321 20.53 -12.54 -13.63
CA LYS A 321 21.87 -12.65 -13.02
C LYS A 321 22.81 -11.55 -13.51
N LEU A 322 22.79 -11.23 -14.81
CA LEU A 322 23.57 -10.12 -15.35
C LEU A 322 23.18 -8.77 -14.72
N MET A 323 21.91 -8.53 -14.42
CA MET A 323 21.47 -7.31 -13.72
C MET A 323 22.00 -7.23 -12.29
N ILE A 324 22.12 -8.39 -11.61
CA ILE A 324 22.70 -8.47 -10.27
C ILE A 324 24.22 -8.23 -10.33
N ASP A 325 24.89 -8.85 -11.30
CA ASP A 325 26.35 -8.78 -11.45
C ASP A 325 26.82 -7.41 -12.01
N ASN A 326 25.94 -6.66 -12.67
CA ASN A 326 26.22 -5.35 -13.24
C ASN A 326 25.20 -4.27 -12.80
N PRO A 327 25.40 -3.67 -11.61
CA PRO A 327 24.49 -2.65 -11.07
C PRO A 327 24.37 -1.40 -11.93
N GLU A 328 25.43 -0.98 -12.63
CA GLU A 328 25.37 0.22 -13.50
C GLU A 328 24.39 0.02 -14.66
N LEU A 329 24.43 -1.16 -15.28
CA LEU A 329 23.48 -1.53 -16.34
C LEU A 329 22.04 -1.60 -15.81
N ALA A 330 21.85 -2.22 -14.64
CA ALA A 330 20.54 -2.31 -14.01
C ALA A 330 19.95 -0.92 -13.72
N GLU A 331 20.78 0.00 -13.22
CA GLU A 331 20.36 1.38 -12.90
C GLU A 331 20.02 2.20 -14.15
N ASP A 332 20.74 2.02 -15.25
CA ASP A 332 20.45 2.67 -16.53
C ASP A 332 19.10 2.20 -17.10
N ILE A 333 18.85 0.88 -17.11
CA ILE A 333 17.57 0.32 -17.56
C ILE A 333 16.44 0.75 -16.63
N GLU A 334 16.64 0.71 -15.31
CA GLU A 334 15.65 1.16 -14.32
C GLU A 334 15.26 2.63 -14.53
N LYS A 335 16.21 3.52 -14.81
CA LYS A 335 15.93 4.94 -15.11
C LYS A 335 15.04 5.09 -16.34
N GLN A 336 15.27 4.29 -17.38
CA GLN A 336 14.44 4.30 -18.59
C GLN A 336 13.04 3.73 -18.34
N ILE A 337 12.93 2.66 -17.55
CA ILE A 337 11.66 2.11 -17.10
C ILE A 337 10.87 3.17 -16.32
N ALA A 338 11.51 3.84 -15.36
CA ALA A 338 10.89 4.90 -14.58
C ALA A 338 10.40 6.08 -15.45
N ALA A 339 11.17 6.45 -16.48
CA ALA A 339 10.77 7.48 -17.44
C ALA A 339 9.54 7.07 -18.27
N LYS A 340 9.47 5.80 -18.71
CA LYS A 340 8.30 5.24 -19.41
C LYS A 340 7.05 5.22 -18.53
N LEU A 341 7.20 4.74 -17.29
CA LEU A 341 6.11 4.65 -16.31
C LEU A 341 5.51 6.03 -15.97
N LYS A 342 6.33 7.09 -15.92
CA LYS A 342 5.85 8.47 -15.70
C LYS A 342 5.01 9.02 -16.85
N ASN A 343 5.20 8.53 -18.07
CA ASN A 343 4.49 9.02 -19.25
C ASN A 343 3.12 8.35 -19.46
N GLY A 344 2.68 7.46 -18.56
CA GLY A 344 1.30 6.98 -18.52
C GLY A 344 1.00 5.69 -19.29
N ASP A 345 2.02 4.94 -19.74
CA ASP A 345 1.86 3.65 -20.42
C ASP A 345 1.48 2.50 -19.44
N MET A 346 0.58 2.74 -18.49
CA MET A 346 0.00 1.67 -17.67
C MET A 346 -1.41 1.38 -18.16
N ASP A 347 -1.65 0.14 -18.60
CA ASP A 347 -2.97 -0.32 -19.02
C ASP A 347 -4.02 -0.04 -17.93
N GLU A 348 -4.95 0.85 -18.23
CA GLU A 348 -6.20 0.98 -17.48
C GLU A 348 -7.06 -0.25 -17.81
N VAL A 349 -7.22 -1.16 -16.85
CA VAL A 349 -8.08 -2.32 -17.01
C VAL A 349 -9.51 -1.95 -16.63
N GLU A 350 -10.43 -2.03 -17.59
CA GLU A 350 -11.87 -1.99 -17.34
C GLU A 350 -12.27 -3.08 -16.33
N LEU A 351 -13.10 -2.71 -15.36
CA LEU A 351 -13.66 -3.63 -14.37
C LEU A 351 -14.56 -4.64 -15.09
N ASN A 352 -14.04 -5.83 -15.36
CA ASN A 352 -14.87 -7.00 -15.64
C ASN A 352 -14.90 -7.88 -14.39
N ASP A 353 -16.10 -8.09 -13.85
CA ASP A 353 -16.38 -8.91 -12.66
C ASP A 353 -16.20 -10.43 -12.88
N ASP A 354 -15.51 -10.84 -13.95
CA ASP A 354 -15.50 -12.23 -14.47
C ASP A 354 -14.06 -12.80 -14.63
N ASP A 355 -13.13 -12.51 -13.72
CA ASP A 355 -11.92 -13.35 -13.58
C ASP A 355 -12.32 -14.69 -12.93
N LYS A 356 -13.02 -15.53 -13.70
CA LYS A 356 -13.33 -16.92 -13.38
C LYS A 356 -12.05 -17.73 -13.39
N ILE A 357 -11.70 -18.28 -12.24
CA ILE A 357 -10.72 -19.35 -12.14
C ILE A 357 -11.44 -20.63 -12.61
N GLU A 358 -11.21 -21.04 -13.86
CA GLU A 358 -11.52 -22.41 -14.28
C GLU A 358 -10.56 -23.37 -13.56
N VAL A 359 -11.00 -23.94 -12.45
CA VAL A 359 -10.38 -25.15 -11.91
C VAL A 359 -10.83 -26.30 -12.80
N LYS A 360 -9.93 -26.86 -13.61
CA LYS A 360 -10.18 -28.14 -14.27
C LYS A 360 -10.21 -29.21 -13.18
N GLU A 361 -11.41 -29.65 -12.80
CA GLU A 361 -11.59 -30.89 -12.05
C GLU A 361 -11.06 -32.05 -12.91
N GLN A 362 -10.04 -32.74 -12.39
CA GLN A 362 -9.67 -34.06 -12.90
C GLN A 362 -10.74 -35.04 -12.40
N GLU A 363 -11.48 -35.63 -13.33
CA GLU A 363 -12.36 -36.78 -13.07
C GLU A 363 -11.55 -37.91 -12.40
N ILE A 364 -11.89 -38.21 -11.15
CA ILE A 364 -11.49 -39.46 -10.51
C ILE A 364 -12.52 -40.49 -10.96
N ALA A 365 -12.08 -41.44 -11.79
CA ALA A 365 -12.89 -42.59 -12.18
C ALA A 365 -13.20 -43.45 -10.92
N PRO A 366 -14.43 -43.99 -10.78
CA PRO A 366 -14.75 -44.88 -9.69
C PRO A 366 -14.05 -46.24 -9.90
N GLU A 367 -13.33 -46.71 -8.88
CA GLU A 367 -12.83 -48.09 -8.80
C GLU A 367 -14.00 -49.07 -8.61
N GLU A 368 -13.92 -50.21 -9.32
CA GLU A 368 -14.81 -51.37 -9.21
C GLU A 368 -14.62 -52.16 -7.92
#